data_AF-A0A9E0WMZ0-F1
#
_entry.id   AF-A0A9E0WMZ0-F1
#
_cell.length_a   1.000
_cell.length_b   1.000
_cell.length_c   1.000
_cell.angle_alpha   90.00
_cell.angle_beta   90.00
_cell.angle_gamma   90.00
#
_symmetry.space_group_name_H-M   'P 1'
#
loop_
_entity.id
_entity.type
_entity.pdbx_description
1 polymer ?
#
loop_
_entity_poly.entity_id
_entity_poly.type
_entity_poly.pdbx_seq_one_letter_code
_entity_poly.pdbx_strand_id
1 'polypeptide(L)'
;MNPEQSYHFETLKTAVRSKFLETHGAPNDFSDWDGETIVLFQEDLSAIVNAKVSEKWFYTYFKNNANKLPRIDMLHLLSAYAGFDNWHVFKSNHVFNSTTNSNRTFPWLVILLPVMVVFIVTMNSKNTFEFCFVDDLSYSSSINKPIDIKILKEGESPLYFKTDSLGCFNYKTREDAITFVVSSPYHKTDTIIRSIDHNNNKTVKLTSDVYALMLEYYTQGNVKDWSKHKSRLEQLIHDDAQIYRLYSQNIGVEVYSKDEFVRLLTIPTKALKRIKILDKHSKNNQITTLKFSIE
;
A
#
# COMPACT_ATOMS: atom_id res chain seq x y z
N MET A 1 -49.71 -16.69 5.22
CA MET A 1 -50.55 -15.48 5.13
C MET A 1 -49.78 -14.44 4.33
N ASN A 2 -50.41 -13.60 3.50
CA ASN A 2 -49.67 -12.54 2.80
C ASN A 2 -49.28 -11.41 3.78
N PRO A 3 -48.29 -10.55 3.47
CA PRO A 3 -47.82 -9.51 4.40
C PRO A 3 -48.90 -8.53 4.84
N GLU A 4 -49.80 -8.14 3.93
CA GLU A 4 -50.93 -7.24 4.20
C GLU A 4 -51.93 -7.86 5.18
N GLN A 5 -52.34 -9.11 4.96
CA GLN A 5 -53.23 -9.86 5.86
C GLN A 5 -52.58 -10.05 7.22
N SER A 6 -51.27 -10.29 7.28
CA SER A 6 -50.53 -10.41 8.52
C SER A 6 -50.51 -9.12 9.31
N TYR A 7 -50.23 -8.00 8.64
CA TYR A 7 -50.25 -6.69 9.25
C TYR A 7 -51.62 -6.37 9.85
N HIS A 8 -52.69 -6.50 9.06
CA HIS A 8 -54.04 -6.17 9.55
C HIS A 8 -54.48 -7.10 10.67
N PHE A 9 -54.14 -8.40 10.61
CA PHE A 9 -54.54 -9.35 11.64
C PHE A 9 -53.81 -9.11 12.97
N GLU A 10 -52.50 -8.85 12.95
CA GLU A 10 -51.76 -8.51 14.16
C GLU A 10 -52.18 -7.15 14.75
N THR A 11 -52.50 -6.18 13.89
CA THR A 11 -53.08 -4.91 14.33
C THR A 11 -54.43 -5.12 15.01
N LEU A 12 -55.28 -6.00 14.46
CA LEU A 12 -56.56 -6.37 15.07
C LEU A 12 -56.37 -7.08 16.42
N LYS A 13 -55.44 -8.04 16.50
CA LYS A 13 -55.09 -8.71 17.75
C LYS A 13 -54.69 -7.71 18.84
N THR A 14 -53.91 -6.69 18.46
CA THR A 14 -53.50 -5.62 19.37
C THR A 14 -54.70 -4.79 19.84
N ALA A 15 -55.59 -4.40 18.92
CA ALA A 15 -56.80 -3.65 19.28
C ALA A 15 -57.74 -4.44 20.21
N VAL A 16 -57.93 -5.73 19.93
CA VAL A 16 -58.69 -6.66 20.79
C VAL A 16 -58.07 -6.75 22.17
N ARG A 17 -56.74 -6.85 22.26
CA ARG A 17 -56.02 -6.88 23.54
C ARG A 17 -56.25 -5.59 24.32
N SER A 18 -56.05 -4.45 23.68
CA SER A 18 -56.24 -3.14 24.32
C SER A 18 -57.65 -3.00 24.86
N LYS A 19 -58.67 -3.44 24.09
CA LYS A 19 -60.06 -3.42 24.54
C LYS A 19 -60.30 -4.28 25.78
N PHE A 20 -59.76 -5.50 25.79
CA PHE A 20 -59.91 -6.40 26.93
C PHE A 20 -59.21 -5.88 28.20
N LEU A 21 -58.04 -5.25 28.03
CA LEU A 21 -57.27 -4.67 29.13
C LEU A 21 -57.89 -3.41 29.75
N GLU A 22 -58.92 -2.81 29.11
CA GLU A 22 -59.68 -1.70 29.71
C GLU A 22 -60.51 -2.15 30.92
N THR A 23 -60.99 -3.39 30.91
CA THR A 23 -61.94 -3.93 31.90
C THR A 23 -61.35 -5.05 32.74
N HIS A 24 -60.35 -5.77 32.24
CA HIS A 24 -59.76 -6.95 32.89
C HIS A 24 -58.23 -6.86 32.96
N GLY A 25 -57.63 -7.41 34.01
CA GLY A 25 -56.17 -7.52 34.12
C GLY A 25 -55.65 -8.80 33.48
N ALA A 26 -54.75 -8.69 32.50
CA ALA A 26 -54.13 -9.86 31.84
C ALA A 26 -52.71 -9.56 31.35
N PRO A 27 -51.89 -10.60 31.08
CA PRO A 27 -50.56 -10.44 30.50
C PRO A 27 -50.59 -9.72 29.15
N ASN A 28 -49.52 -8.99 28.87
CA ASN A 28 -49.40 -8.21 27.64
C ASN A 28 -49.27 -9.06 26.38
N ASP A 29 -48.85 -10.33 26.44
CA ASP A 29 -48.82 -11.22 25.28
C ASP A 29 -49.88 -12.33 25.39
N PHE A 30 -50.55 -12.65 24.27
CA PHE A 30 -51.55 -13.72 24.21
C PHE A 30 -50.92 -15.10 24.44
N SER A 31 -49.62 -15.25 24.15
CA SER A 31 -48.82 -16.43 24.47
C SER A 31 -48.85 -16.77 25.96
N ASP A 32 -48.91 -15.75 26.81
CA ASP A 32 -48.83 -15.86 28.26
C ASP A 32 -50.20 -16.00 28.94
N TRP A 33 -51.29 -15.96 28.18
CA TRP A 33 -52.63 -16.13 28.73
C TRP A 33 -52.86 -17.59 29.13
N ASP A 34 -53.28 -17.80 30.37
CA ASP A 34 -53.69 -19.09 30.91
C ASP A 34 -55.15 -19.41 30.53
N GLY A 35 -55.59 -20.63 30.85
CA GLY A 35 -56.94 -21.09 30.50
C GLY A 35 -58.05 -20.24 31.12
N GLU A 36 -57.85 -19.76 32.35
CA GLU A 36 -58.81 -18.91 33.06
C GLU A 36 -58.96 -17.54 32.36
N THR A 37 -57.85 -16.91 32.00
CA THR A 37 -57.84 -15.64 31.24
C THR A 37 -58.52 -15.80 29.87
N ILE A 38 -58.31 -16.94 29.21
CA ILE A 38 -58.95 -17.23 27.91
C ILE A 38 -60.47 -17.37 28.06
N VAL A 39 -60.95 -18.06 29.10
CA VAL A 39 -62.39 -18.19 29.39
C VAL A 39 -63.00 -16.83 29.72
N LEU A 40 -62.31 -16.03 30.55
CA LEU A 40 -62.74 -14.67 30.90
C LEU A 40 -62.90 -13.78 29.65
N PHE A 41 -61.92 -13.85 28.74
CA PHE A 41 -62.01 -13.17 27.44
C PHE A 41 -63.19 -13.66 26.59
N GLN A 42 -63.48 -14.96 26.56
CA GLN A 42 -64.61 -15.50 25.81
C GLN A 42 -65.96 -15.02 26.37
N GLU A 43 -66.07 -14.90 27.68
CA GLU A 43 -67.27 -14.38 28.35
C GLU A 43 -67.46 -12.89 28.07
N ASP A 44 -66.39 -12.10 28.21
CA ASP A 44 -66.40 -10.67 27.93
C ASP A 44 -66.74 -10.38 26.45
N LEU A 45 -66.10 -11.11 25.53
CA LEU A 45 -66.43 -11.04 24.11
C LEU A 45 -67.90 -11.41 23.86
N SER A 46 -68.38 -12.50 24.46
CA SER A 46 -69.78 -12.91 24.32
C SER A 46 -70.77 -11.88 24.86
N ALA A 47 -70.40 -11.13 25.91
CA ALA A 47 -71.25 -10.09 26.47
C ALA A 47 -71.39 -8.88 25.54
N ILE A 48 -70.32 -8.54 24.81
CA ILE A 48 -70.28 -7.36 23.93
C ILE A 48 -70.89 -7.65 22.55
N VAL A 49 -70.50 -8.77 21.92
CA VAL A 49 -70.87 -9.07 20.51
C VAL A 49 -71.89 -10.20 20.36
N ASN A 50 -72.40 -10.76 21.47
CA ASN A 50 -73.39 -11.85 21.51
C ASN A 50 -73.01 -13.08 20.65
N ALA A 51 -71.72 -13.37 20.57
CA ALA A 51 -71.18 -14.53 19.86
C ALA A 51 -69.95 -15.06 20.58
N LYS A 52 -69.60 -16.32 20.32
CA LYS A 52 -68.54 -17.03 21.07
C LYS A 52 -67.44 -17.51 20.15
N VAL A 53 -66.22 -17.49 20.67
CA VAL A 53 -65.06 -18.13 20.05
C VAL A 53 -64.69 -19.37 20.85
N SER A 54 -64.32 -20.47 20.19
CA SER A 54 -63.92 -21.67 20.92
C SER A 54 -62.49 -21.54 21.43
N GLU A 55 -62.18 -22.23 22.53
CA GLU A 55 -60.84 -22.24 23.11
C GLU A 55 -59.80 -22.76 22.11
N LYS A 56 -60.11 -23.85 21.40
CA LYS A 56 -59.27 -24.37 20.32
C LYS A 56 -58.99 -23.33 19.23
N TRP A 57 -59.98 -22.50 18.90
CA TRP A 57 -59.81 -21.42 17.94
C TRP A 57 -58.84 -20.35 18.47
N PHE A 58 -58.98 -19.97 19.75
CA PHE A 58 -58.09 -19.02 20.41
C PHE A 58 -56.63 -19.50 20.37
N TYR A 59 -56.37 -20.76 20.75
CA TYR A 59 -55.03 -21.34 20.65
C TYR A 59 -54.47 -21.30 19.22
N THR A 60 -55.31 -21.55 18.22
CA THR A 60 -54.90 -21.60 16.80
C THR A 60 -54.46 -20.24 16.27
N TYR A 61 -55.16 -19.15 16.66
CA TYR A 61 -55.00 -17.84 16.02
C TYR A 61 -54.39 -16.75 16.91
N PHE A 62 -54.55 -16.85 18.23
CA PHE A 62 -54.01 -15.89 19.18
C PHE A 62 -52.69 -16.37 19.79
N LYS A 63 -52.62 -17.64 20.21
CA LYS A 63 -51.43 -18.21 20.88
C LYS A 63 -50.37 -18.76 19.92
N ASN A 64 -50.79 -19.37 18.82
CA ASN A 64 -49.90 -19.94 17.82
C ASN A 64 -49.72 -19.01 16.61
N ASN A 65 -48.58 -19.17 15.91
CA ASN A 65 -48.31 -18.49 14.64
C ASN A 65 -49.23 -19.04 13.53
N ALA A 66 -50.39 -18.41 13.33
CA ALA A 66 -51.35 -18.83 12.34
C ALA A 66 -50.84 -18.60 10.91
N ASN A 67 -50.68 -19.69 10.15
CA ASN A 67 -50.22 -19.64 8.76
C ASN A 67 -51.30 -19.12 7.78
N LYS A 68 -52.55 -19.03 8.22
CA LYS A 68 -53.72 -18.58 7.45
C LYS A 68 -54.57 -17.63 8.28
N LEU A 69 -55.24 -16.71 7.62
CA LEU A 69 -56.20 -15.81 8.26
C LEU A 69 -57.44 -16.61 8.75
N PRO A 70 -58.05 -16.24 9.88
CA PRO A 70 -59.36 -16.77 10.24
C PRO A 70 -60.44 -16.54 9.18
N ARG A 71 -61.55 -17.27 9.32
CA ARG A 71 -62.75 -17.01 8.53
C ARG A 71 -63.23 -15.58 8.77
N ILE A 72 -63.85 -15.00 7.74
CA ILE A 72 -64.29 -13.61 7.73
C ILE A 72 -65.24 -13.27 8.89
N ASP A 73 -66.12 -14.19 9.28
CA ASP A 73 -67.04 -14.02 10.43
C ASP A 73 -66.31 -13.79 11.75
N MET A 74 -65.18 -14.47 11.96
CA MET A 74 -64.36 -14.30 13.17
C MET A 74 -63.66 -12.94 13.15
N LEU A 75 -63.27 -12.45 11.99
CA LEU A 75 -62.67 -11.13 11.84
C LEU A 75 -63.71 -10.03 12.09
N HIS A 76 -64.92 -10.19 11.56
CA HIS A 76 -66.06 -9.31 11.85
C HIS A 76 -66.34 -9.23 13.35
N LEU A 77 -66.44 -10.38 14.01
CA LEU A 77 -66.66 -10.51 15.44
C LEU A 77 -65.61 -9.74 16.26
N LEU A 78 -64.34 -9.94 15.94
CA LEU A 78 -63.22 -9.31 16.67
C LEU A 78 -63.12 -7.82 16.38
N SER A 79 -63.42 -7.37 15.15
CA SER A 79 -63.49 -5.95 14.83
C SER A 79 -64.62 -5.27 15.60
N ALA A 80 -65.80 -5.91 15.69
CA ALA A 80 -66.93 -5.43 16.49
C ALA A 80 -66.56 -5.33 17.98
N TYR A 81 -65.90 -6.35 18.52
CA TYR A 81 -65.39 -6.32 19.88
C TYR A 81 -64.42 -5.15 20.12
N ALA A 82 -63.52 -4.90 19.16
CA ALA A 82 -62.57 -3.77 19.20
C ALA A 82 -63.20 -2.39 18.91
N GLY A 83 -64.53 -2.29 18.74
CA GLY A 83 -65.24 -1.02 18.56
C GLY A 83 -65.42 -0.56 17.11
N PHE A 84 -65.21 -1.44 16.12
CA PHE A 84 -65.40 -1.16 14.70
C PHE A 84 -66.57 -1.96 14.12
N ASP A 85 -67.37 -1.39 13.22
CA ASP A 85 -68.56 -2.07 12.68
C ASP A 85 -68.26 -3.45 12.08
N ASN A 86 -67.15 -3.59 11.37
CA ASN A 86 -66.77 -4.82 10.70
C ASN A 86 -65.28 -4.83 10.27
N TRP A 87 -64.80 -5.99 9.80
CA TRP A 87 -63.43 -6.16 9.33
C TRP A 87 -63.04 -5.22 8.18
N HIS A 88 -63.97 -4.86 7.30
CA HIS A 88 -63.66 -3.96 6.18
C HIS A 88 -63.39 -2.53 6.68
N VAL A 89 -64.22 -2.03 7.61
CA VAL A 89 -64.03 -0.73 8.27
C VAL A 89 -62.74 -0.71 9.08
N PHE A 90 -62.42 -1.81 9.77
CA PHE A 90 -61.16 -1.94 10.49
C PHE A 90 -59.96 -1.80 9.55
N LYS A 91 -59.96 -2.48 8.41
CA LYS A 91 -58.87 -2.38 7.41
C LYS A 91 -58.76 -1.00 6.79
N SER A 92 -59.87 -0.33 6.48
CA SER A 92 -59.82 1.02 5.89
C SER A 92 -59.21 2.03 6.86
N ASN A 93 -59.44 1.86 8.17
CA ASN A 93 -58.83 2.71 9.21
C ASN A 93 -57.36 2.40 9.48
N HIS A 94 -56.86 1.25 9.03
CA HIS A 94 -55.49 0.80 9.25
C HIS A 94 -54.80 0.47 7.93
N VAL A 95 -54.59 1.49 7.09
CA VAL A 95 -53.99 1.32 5.75
C VAL A 95 -52.64 0.62 5.85
N PHE A 96 -52.51 -0.53 5.16
CA PHE A 96 -51.23 -1.21 5.00
C PHE A 96 -50.38 -0.43 4.01
N ASN A 97 -49.45 0.38 4.53
CA ASN A 97 -48.40 0.94 3.70
C ASN A 97 -47.42 -0.18 3.40
N SER A 98 -47.49 -0.77 2.20
CA SER A 98 -46.38 -1.57 1.70
C SER A 98 -45.22 -0.60 1.45
N THR A 99 -44.51 -0.22 2.51
CA THR A 99 -43.09 0.06 2.35
C THR A 99 -42.55 -1.25 1.83
N THR A 100 -42.34 -1.30 0.51
CA THR A 100 -41.30 -2.15 -0.03
C THR A 100 -40.08 -1.67 0.74
N ASN A 101 -39.76 -2.37 1.82
CA ASN A 101 -38.39 -2.51 2.22
C ASN A 101 -37.76 -3.15 0.99
N SER A 102 -37.37 -2.31 0.04
CA SER A 102 -36.21 -2.57 -0.77
C SER A 102 -35.21 -3.02 0.25
N ASN A 103 -34.93 -4.32 0.23
CA ASN A 103 -33.69 -4.82 0.73
C ASN A 103 -32.65 -4.06 -0.10
N ARG A 104 -32.34 -2.82 0.31
CA ARG A 104 -30.98 -2.31 0.27
C ARG A 104 -30.23 -3.29 1.16
N THR A 105 -29.95 -4.47 0.60
CA THR A 105 -28.63 -5.05 0.72
C THR A 105 -27.74 -3.86 0.43
N PHE A 106 -27.27 -3.21 1.49
CA PHE A 106 -26.22 -2.22 1.37
C PHE A 106 -25.20 -2.90 0.46
N PRO A 107 -24.95 -2.40 -0.75
CA PRO A 107 -24.21 -3.19 -1.71
C PRO A 107 -22.79 -3.18 -1.16
N TRP A 108 -22.46 -4.17 -0.34
CA TRP A 108 -21.12 -4.33 0.18
C TRP A 108 -20.17 -4.46 -1.01
N LEU A 109 -20.65 -4.95 -2.15
CA LEU A 109 -20.02 -4.84 -3.47
C LEU A 109 -19.61 -3.41 -3.87
N VAL A 110 -20.39 -2.37 -3.63
CA VAL A 110 -20.03 -0.96 -3.97
C VAL A 110 -18.99 -0.38 -3.00
N ILE A 111 -18.87 -0.90 -1.78
CA ILE A 111 -17.78 -0.55 -0.84
C ILE A 111 -16.54 -1.45 -1.09
N LEU A 112 -16.76 -2.71 -1.42
CA LEU A 112 -15.73 -3.69 -1.71
C LEU A 112 -15.03 -3.40 -3.03
N LEU A 113 -15.73 -2.95 -4.07
CA LEU A 113 -15.10 -2.64 -5.35
C LEU A 113 -13.99 -1.58 -5.21
N PRO A 114 -14.21 -0.41 -4.57
CA PRO A 114 -13.14 0.56 -4.36
C PRO A 114 -12.08 0.02 -3.38
N VAL A 115 -12.46 -0.73 -2.33
CA VAL A 115 -11.48 -1.35 -1.41
C VAL A 115 -10.61 -2.38 -2.13
N MET A 116 -11.19 -3.17 -3.03
CA MET A 116 -10.52 -4.19 -3.85
C MET A 116 -9.63 -3.54 -4.91
N VAL A 117 -10.10 -2.45 -5.55
CA VAL A 117 -9.28 -1.66 -6.47
C VAL A 117 -8.09 -1.03 -5.72
N VAL A 118 -8.31 -0.43 -4.54
CA VAL A 118 -7.23 0.10 -3.70
C VAL A 118 -6.27 -1.02 -3.27
N PHE A 119 -6.78 -2.20 -2.89
CA PHE A 119 -5.97 -3.36 -2.54
C PHE A 119 -5.12 -3.84 -3.73
N ILE A 120 -5.69 -3.96 -4.93
CA ILE A 120 -4.96 -4.36 -6.14
C ILE A 120 -3.90 -3.32 -6.52
N VAL A 121 -4.21 -2.02 -6.38
CA VAL A 121 -3.27 -0.92 -6.69
C VAL A 121 -2.12 -0.89 -5.67
N THR A 122 -2.41 -1.02 -4.38
CA THR A 122 -1.38 -1.03 -3.32
C THR A 122 -0.48 -2.26 -3.45
N MET A 123 -1.04 -3.44 -3.76
CA MET A 123 -0.29 -4.69 -3.90
C MET A 123 0.60 -4.75 -5.16
N ASN A 124 0.28 -3.96 -6.20
CA ASN A 124 1.12 -3.83 -7.40
C ASN A 124 2.01 -2.59 -7.41
N SER A 125 1.97 -1.77 -6.35
CA SER A 125 2.83 -0.60 -6.26
C SER A 125 4.31 -1.02 -6.19
N LYS A 126 5.17 -0.22 -6.82
CA LYS A 126 6.62 -0.38 -6.74
C LYS A 126 7.17 0.78 -5.92
N ASN A 127 8.04 0.46 -4.99
CA ASN A 127 8.87 1.42 -4.29
C ASN A 127 9.81 2.10 -5.29
N THR A 128 9.99 3.41 -5.15
CA THR A 128 10.88 4.21 -5.99
C THR A 128 12.00 4.76 -5.12
N PHE A 129 13.23 4.33 -5.40
CA PHE A 129 14.44 4.82 -4.76
C PHE A 129 15.03 5.95 -5.60
N GLU A 130 15.17 7.13 -5.01
CA GLU A 130 15.73 8.31 -5.68
C GLU A 130 16.79 8.97 -4.78
N PHE A 131 18.03 9.01 -5.27
CA PHE A 131 19.13 9.65 -4.54
C PHE A 131 20.24 10.12 -5.49
N CYS A 132 21.04 11.08 -5.01
CA CYS A 132 22.17 11.64 -5.72
C CYS A 132 23.46 11.46 -4.90
N PHE A 133 24.56 11.26 -5.59
CA PHE A 133 25.86 11.12 -4.96
C PHE A 133 26.55 12.47 -4.78
N VAL A 134 27.18 12.65 -3.63
CA VAL A 134 27.96 13.84 -3.28
C VAL A 134 29.34 13.43 -2.80
N ASP A 135 30.33 14.28 -3.08
CA ASP A 135 31.71 14.09 -2.62
C ASP A 135 31.81 14.34 -1.12
N ASP A 136 32.72 13.65 -0.43
CA ASP A 136 32.95 13.87 0.99
C ASP A 136 33.74 15.13 1.33
N LEU A 137 34.52 15.62 0.37
CA LEU A 137 35.34 16.82 0.45
C LEU A 137 34.61 18.08 -0.02
N SER A 138 33.57 17.92 -0.85
CA SER A 138 32.82 19.04 -1.41
C SER A 138 31.43 19.12 -0.79
N TYR A 139 31.23 20.07 0.11
CA TYR A 139 29.99 20.20 0.91
C TYR A 139 28.72 20.49 0.07
N SER A 140 28.81 20.73 -1.24
CA SER A 140 27.64 21.15 -2.04
C SER A 140 27.68 20.93 -3.56
N SER A 141 28.69 20.27 -4.15
CA SER A 141 28.71 20.05 -5.61
C SER A 141 28.41 18.59 -5.94
N SER A 142 27.27 18.34 -6.61
CA SER A 142 26.96 17.06 -7.22
C SER A 142 28.13 16.55 -8.08
N ILE A 143 28.34 15.24 -8.07
CA ILE A 143 29.38 14.63 -8.91
C ILE A 143 28.91 14.73 -10.36
N ASN A 144 29.46 15.69 -11.11
CA ASN A 144 29.14 15.94 -12.54
C ASN A 144 29.81 14.91 -13.47
N LYS A 145 29.79 13.63 -13.08
CA LYS A 145 30.35 12.50 -13.84
C LYS A 145 29.48 11.27 -13.56
N PRO A 146 29.14 10.45 -14.58
CA PRO A 146 28.41 9.21 -14.37
C PRO A 146 29.14 8.26 -13.42
N ILE A 147 28.40 7.64 -12.51
CA ILE A 147 28.89 6.69 -11.52
C ILE A 147 28.28 5.32 -11.82
N ASP A 148 29.09 4.27 -11.76
CA ASP A 148 28.63 2.90 -11.98
C ASP A 148 27.93 2.37 -10.72
N ILE A 149 26.79 1.72 -10.93
CA ILE A 149 25.97 1.13 -9.87
C ILE A 149 25.69 -0.33 -10.23
N LYS A 150 25.93 -1.24 -9.28
CA LYS A 150 25.57 -2.65 -9.40
C LYS A 150 24.57 -3.00 -8.32
N ILE A 151 23.30 -3.19 -8.68
CA ILE A 151 22.27 -3.62 -7.74
C ILE A 151 22.44 -5.11 -7.49
N LEU A 152 22.55 -5.48 -6.22
CA LEU A 152 22.69 -6.85 -5.74
C LEU A 152 21.33 -7.37 -5.30
N LYS A 153 20.97 -8.56 -5.78
CA LYS A 153 19.75 -9.27 -5.41
C LYS A 153 20.10 -10.68 -4.96
N GLU A 154 19.36 -11.19 -3.99
CA GLU A 154 19.59 -12.51 -3.45
C GLU A 154 19.27 -13.59 -4.50
N GLY A 155 20.18 -14.53 -4.71
CA GLY A 155 20.02 -15.63 -5.67
C GLY A 155 20.02 -15.22 -7.15
N GLU A 156 20.24 -13.95 -7.47
CA GLU A 156 20.25 -13.42 -8.83
C GLU A 156 21.61 -12.81 -9.20
N SER A 157 21.86 -12.68 -10.51
CA SER A 157 23.03 -11.94 -11.00
C SER A 157 22.87 -10.42 -10.79
N PRO A 158 23.96 -9.67 -10.54
CA PRO A 158 23.87 -8.22 -10.37
C PRO A 158 23.32 -7.50 -11.60
N LEU A 159 22.52 -6.46 -11.34
CA LEU A 159 21.99 -5.56 -12.38
C LEU A 159 22.86 -4.31 -12.48
N TYR A 160 23.30 -3.96 -13.69
CA TYR A 160 24.26 -2.88 -13.93
C TYR A 160 23.57 -1.61 -14.43
N PHE A 161 23.86 -0.48 -13.79
CA PHE A 161 23.32 0.83 -14.11
C PHE A 161 24.40 1.91 -14.02
N LYS A 162 24.09 3.10 -14.53
CA LYS A 162 24.87 4.32 -14.36
C LYS A 162 23.97 5.45 -13.87
N THR A 163 24.53 6.39 -13.12
CA THR A 163 23.85 7.65 -12.82
C THR A 163 23.69 8.51 -14.06
N ASP A 164 22.81 9.51 -13.97
CA ASP A 164 22.78 10.60 -14.93
C ASP A 164 24.03 11.52 -14.81
N SER A 165 24.09 12.55 -15.65
CA SER A 165 25.19 13.52 -15.67
C SER A 165 25.29 14.39 -14.42
N LEU A 166 24.25 14.41 -13.57
CA LEU A 166 24.21 15.12 -12.29
C LEU A 166 24.54 14.20 -11.11
N GLY A 167 24.91 12.94 -11.38
CA GLY A 167 25.23 11.97 -10.33
C GLY A 167 24.00 11.45 -9.59
N CYS A 168 22.80 11.55 -10.17
CA CYS A 168 21.55 11.08 -9.59
C CYS A 168 21.12 9.72 -10.16
N PHE A 169 20.38 8.96 -9.36
CA PHE A 169 19.89 7.64 -9.70
C PHE A 169 18.44 7.43 -9.27
N ASN A 170 17.67 6.76 -10.12
CA ASN A 170 16.27 6.41 -9.89
C ASN A 170 16.06 4.93 -10.21
N TYR A 171 15.52 4.17 -9.26
CA TYR A 171 15.24 2.75 -9.42
C TYR A 171 13.90 2.34 -8.82
N LYS A 172 13.14 1.51 -9.53
CA LYS A 172 11.83 1.02 -9.11
C LYS A 172 11.86 -0.47 -8.84
N THR A 173 11.50 -0.89 -7.63
CA THR A 173 11.43 -2.31 -7.23
C THR A 173 10.24 -2.56 -6.29
N ARG A 174 9.86 -3.82 -6.09
CA ARG A 174 8.87 -4.21 -5.06
C ARG A 174 9.49 -4.40 -3.67
N GLU A 175 10.81 -4.44 -3.60
CA GLU A 175 11.55 -4.60 -2.35
C GLU A 175 11.53 -3.30 -1.53
N ASP A 176 11.50 -3.43 -0.20
CA ASP A 176 11.53 -2.29 0.72
C ASP A 176 12.95 -1.78 0.97
N ALA A 177 13.97 -2.55 0.59
CA ALA A 177 15.35 -2.13 0.61
C ALA A 177 16.10 -2.59 -0.64
N ILE A 178 17.10 -1.83 -1.05
CA ILE A 178 18.04 -2.21 -2.10
C ILE A 178 19.46 -2.23 -1.57
N THR A 179 20.24 -3.21 -2.01
CA THR A 179 21.68 -3.28 -1.79
C THR A 179 22.38 -3.03 -3.12
N PHE A 180 23.35 -2.12 -3.15
CA PHE A 180 24.07 -1.82 -4.38
C PHE A 180 25.53 -1.50 -4.13
N VAL A 181 26.38 -1.87 -5.07
CA VAL A 181 27.79 -1.50 -5.11
C VAL A 181 27.94 -0.28 -5.99
N VAL A 182 28.59 0.76 -5.48
CA VAL A 182 28.91 1.97 -6.23
C VAL A 182 30.40 1.97 -6.58
N SER A 183 30.73 2.31 -7.82
CA SER A 183 32.13 2.42 -8.27
C SER A 183 32.32 3.61 -9.21
N SER A 184 33.44 4.31 -9.03
CA SER A 184 33.85 5.45 -9.85
C SER A 184 35.37 5.48 -9.92
N PRO A 185 35.98 5.99 -11.01
CA PRO A 185 37.42 6.15 -11.09
C PRO A 185 38.02 7.06 -10.01
N TYR A 186 37.21 7.95 -9.42
CA TYR A 186 37.65 8.99 -8.47
C TYR A 186 37.19 8.75 -7.03
N HIS A 187 36.40 7.71 -6.77
CA HIS A 187 35.87 7.42 -5.44
C HIS A 187 36.15 5.97 -5.05
N LYS A 188 36.23 5.71 -3.76
CA LYS A 188 36.34 4.35 -3.26
C LYS A 188 35.07 3.57 -3.59
N THR A 189 35.25 2.30 -3.95
CA THR A 189 34.13 1.37 -4.11
C THR A 189 33.49 1.12 -2.75
N ASP A 190 32.17 1.18 -2.69
CA ASP A 190 31.40 0.96 -1.46
C ASP A 190 30.15 0.12 -1.74
N THR A 191 29.67 -0.60 -0.73
CA THR A 191 28.42 -1.36 -0.78
C THR A 191 27.41 -0.73 0.17
N ILE A 192 26.32 -0.23 -0.40
CA ILE A 192 25.37 0.61 0.30
C ILE A 192 24.01 -0.09 0.32
N ILE A 193 23.36 -0.01 1.48
CA ILE A 193 22.00 -0.51 1.69
C ILE A 193 21.09 0.70 1.91
N ARG A 194 19.99 0.77 1.15
CA ARG A 194 18.98 1.82 1.27
C ARG A 194 17.62 1.21 1.54
N SER A 195 17.00 1.58 2.66
CA SER A 195 15.59 1.31 2.95
C SER A 195 14.68 2.42 2.40
N ILE A 196 13.48 2.06 1.96
CA ILE A 196 12.42 2.97 1.54
C ILE A 196 11.98 3.90 2.67
N ASP A 197 12.12 3.47 3.94
CA ASP A 197 11.79 4.26 5.13
C ASP A 197 12.66 5.53 5.25
N HIS A 198 13.85 5.51 4.64
CA HIS A 198 14.82 6.61 4.67
C HIS A 198 14.95 7.32 3.32
N ASN A 199 13.98 7.13 2.41
CA ASN A 199 14.01 7.72 1.07
C ASN A 199 13.95 9.27 1.08
N ASN A 200 13.58 9.88 2.20
CA ASN A 200 13.64 11.33 2.40
C ASN A 200 15.08 11.86 2.34
N ASN A 201 16.07 11.06 2.75
CA ASN A 201 17.46 11.42 2.60
C ASN A 201 17.88 11.16 1.16
N LYS A 202 17.86 12.18 0.31
CA LYS A 202 18.19 12.03 -1.11
C LYS A 202 19.69 12.02 -1.42
N THR A 203 20.58 12.00 -0.41
CA THR A 203 22.03 12.10 -0.65
C THR A 203 22.80 10.88 -0.18
N VAL A 204 23.78 10.48 -0.99
CA VAL A 204 24.72 9.41 -0.68
C VAL A 204 26.13 9.96 -0.78
N LYS A 205 26.84 10.00 0.35
CA LYS A 205 28.19 10.55 0.43
C LYS A 205 29.20 9.50 -0.02
N LEU A 206 29.99 9.81 -1.04
CA LEU A 206 31.07 8.95 -1.50
C LEU A 206 32.40 9.41 -0.92
N THR A 207 33.23 8.45 -0.52
CA THR A 207 34.58 8.75 -0.08
C THR A 207 35.48 8.98 -1.28
N SER A 208 36.04 10.18 -1.38
CA SER A 208 37.04 10.52 -2.38
C SER A 208 38.24 9.56 -2.35
N ASP A 209 38.71 9.16 -3.53
CA ASP A 209 39.91 8.36 -3.66
C ASP A 209 41.14 9.27 -3.77
N VAL A 210 41.89 9.36 -2.66
CA VAL A 210 43.08 10.23 -2.54
C VAL A 210 44.11 9.96 -3.65
N TYR A 211 44.19 8.75 -4.19
CA TYR A 211 45.12 8.41 -5.28
C TYR A 211 44.63 8.94 -6.62
N ALA A 212 43.33 8.84 -6.89
CA ALA A 212 42.73 9.37 -8.11
C ALA A 212 42.74 10.91 -8.12
N LEU A 213 42.43 11.54 -6.98
CA LEU A 213 42.55 12.99 -6.80
C LEU A 213 44.00 13.45 -6.96
N MET A 214 44.95 12.67 -6.46
CA MET A 214 46.35 12.99 -6.61
C MET A 214 46.84 12.84 -8.05
N LEU A 215 46.36 11.84 -8.79
CA LEU A 215 46.57 11.75 -10.25
C LEU A 215 45.98 12.96 -10.99
N GLU A 216 44.76 13.39 -10.64
CA GLU A 216 44.15 14.60 -11.21
C GLU A 216 44.93 15.88 -10.86
N TYR A 217 45.44 15.99 -9.64
CA TYR A 217 46.32 17.09 -9.26
C TYR A 217 47.62 17.10 -10.09
N TYR A 218 48.19 15.92 -10.35
CA TYR A 218 49.44 15.78 -11.10
C TYR A 218 49.30 16.08 -12.59
N THR A 219 48.12 15.92 -13.18
CA THR A 219 47.87 16.30 -14.58
C THR A 219 47.78 17.81 -14.78
N GLN A 220 47.53 18.60 -13.72
CA GLN A 220 47.32 20.05 -13.82
C GLN A 220 48.63 20.88 -13.88
N GLY A 221 49.80 20.26 -13.61
CA GLY A 221 51.09 20.70 -14.14
C GLY A 221 51.79 21.91 -13.49
N ASN A 222 51.52 22.24 -12.22
CA ASN A 222 52.24 23.33 -11.52
C ASN A 222 53.14 22.81 -10.40
N VAL A 223 54.31 22.29 -10.76
CA VAL A 223 55.22 21.61 -9.82
C VAL A 223 56.60 22.28 -9.87
N LYS A 224 57.02 22.87 -8.75
CA LYS A 224 58.34 23.52 -8.63
C LYS A 224 59.49 22.54 -8.35
N ASP A 225 59.20 21.38 -7.76
CA ASP A 225 60.20 20.38 -7.36
C ASP A 225 59.88 19.01 -7.98
N TRP A 226 60.50 18.73 -9.13
CA TRP A 226 60.26 17.50 -9.91
C TRP A 226 60.75 16.25 -9.17
N SER A 227 61.86 16.31 -8.44
CA SER A 227 62.42 15.13 -7.78
C SER A 227 61.48 14.59 -6.71
N LYS A 228 61.00 15.48 -5.84
CA LYS A 228 60.02 15.13 -4.80
C LYS A 228 58.68 14.67 -5.38
N HIS A 229 58.31 15.23 -6.53
CA HIS A 229 57.09 14.86 -7.23
C HIS A 229 57.17 13.45 -7.84
N LYS A 230 58.28 13.11 -8.49
CA LYS A 230 58.51 11.76 -9.05
C LYS A 230 58.46 10.69 -7.95
N SER A 231 59.15 10.92 -6.84
CA SER A 231 59.19 9.97 -5.71
C SER A 231 57.80 9.71 -5.10
N ARG A 232 56.94 10.73 -5.01
CA ARG A 232 55.56 10.55 -4.54
C ARG A 232 54.74 9.69 -5.50
N LEU A 233 54.87 9.94 -6.80
CA LEU A 233 54.20 9.16 -7.84
C LEU A 233 54.59 7.68 -7.80
N GLU A 234 55.89 7.41 -7.60
CA GLU A 234 56.41 6.05 -7.42
C GLU A 234 55.82 5.35 -6.19
N GLN A 235 55.50 6.06 -5.10
CA GLN A 235 54.90 5.44 -3.93
C GLN A 235 53.44 5.01 -4.15
N LEU A 236 52.73 5.66 -5.06
CA LEU A 236 51.30 5.38 -5.33
C LEU A 236 51.07 4.20 -6.25
N ILE A 237 52.05 3.84 -7.05
CA ILE A 237 51.92 2.85 -8.10
C ILE A 237 52.71 1.63 -7.67
N HIS A 238 52.05 0.48 -7.66
CA HIS A 238 52.69 -0.79 -7.34
C HIS A 238 53.77 -1.09 -8.40
N ASP A 239 54.86 -1.75 -8.04
CA ASP A 239 55.97 -2.01 -8.97
C ASP A 239 55.51 -2.82 -10.20
N ASP A 240 54.65 -3.81 -9.97
CA ASP A 240 54.03 -4.62 -11.04
C ASP A 240 52.74 -4.02 -11.65
N ALA A 241 52.51 -2.71 -11.52
CA ALA A 241 51.28 -2.10 -12.03
C ALA A 241 51.21 -2.14 -13.56
N GLN A 242 50.02 -2.44 -14.08
CA GLN A 242 49.72 -2.42 -15.52
C GLN A 242 48.82 -1.23 -15.85
N ILE A 243 49.32 -0.32 -16.69
CA ILE A 243 48.66 0.95 -16.94
C ILE A 243 48.31 1.04 -18.43
N TYR A 244 47.03 1.22 -18.73
CA TYR A 244 46.48 1.13 -20.07
C TYR A 244 46.03 2.50 -20.56
N ARG A 245 46.57 2.94 -21.69
CA ARG A 245 46.06 4.09 -22.43
C ARG A 245 45.13 3.63 -23.53
N LEU A 246 43.90 4.12 -23.49
CA LEU A 246 42.89 3.88 -24.52
C LEU A 246 42.84 5.08 -25.47
N TYR A 247 42.98 4.82 -26.76
CA TYR A 247 42.86 5.83 -27.82
C TYR A 247 41.40 5.99 -28.25
N SER A 248 40.96 7.23 -28.43
CA SER A 248 39.68 7.53 -29.07
C SER A 248 39.67 6.93 -30.48
N GLN A 249 38.61 6.19 -30.84
CA GLN A 249 38.39 5.50 -32.13
C GLN A 249 38.94 4.05 -32.29
N ASN A 250 39.14 3.30 -31.20
CA ASN A 250 39.50 1.86 -31.25
C ASN A 250 40.82 1.53 -31.97
N ILE A 251 41.74 2.49 -32.08
CA ILE A 251 42.98 2.35 -32.86
C ILE A 251 44.03 1.48 -32.12
N GLY A 252 43.86 1.22 -30.82
CA GLY A 252 44.70 0.32 -30.06
C GLY A 252 44.70 0.62 -28.56
N VAL A 253 45.39 -0.23 -27.81
CA VAL A 253 45.67 -0.04 -26.39
C VAL A 253 47.18 -0.05 -26.22
N GLU A 254 47.70 0.96 -25.52
CA GLU A 254 49.11 1.03 -25.16
C GLU A 254 49.25 0.71 -23.67
N VAL A 255 50.23 -0.14 -23.33
CA VAL A 255 50.47 -0.60 -21.96
C VAL A 255 51.78 0.01 -21.46
N TYR A 256 51.72 0.58 -20.27
CA TYR A 256 52.85 1.19 -19.58
C TYR A 256 53.13 0.40 -18.30
N SER A 257 54.42 0.16 -18.04
CA SER A 257 54.93 -0.15 -16.71
C SER A 257 54.84 1.08 -15.80
N LYS A 258 55.05 0.87 -14.49
CA LYS A 258 55.18 1.95 -13.50
C LYS A 258 56.17 3.04 -13.95
N ASP A 259 57.38 2.65 -14.32
CA ASP A 259 58.44 3.61 -14.67
C ASP A 259 58.12 4.40 -15.93
N GLU A 260 57.56 3.74 -16.95
CA GLU A 260 57.16 4.39 -18.20
C GLU A 260 56.02 5.39 -17.97
N PHE A 261 55.04 5.04 -17.13
CA PHE A 261 53.94 5.93 -16.81
C PHE A 261 54.37 7.11 -15.93
N VAL A 262 55.19 6.87 -14.91
CA VAL A 262 55.77 7.95 -14.10
C VAL A 262 56.57 8.89 -15.01
N ARG A 263 57.38 8.34 -15.92
CA ARG A 263 58.12 9.13 -16.91
C ARG A 263 57.16 9.93 -17.79
N LEU A 264 56.09 9.32 -18.31
CA LEU A 264 55.07 10.01 -19.10
C LEU A 264 54.49 11.22 -18.36
N LEU A 265 54.07 11.04 -17.11
CA LEU A 265 53.52 12.11 -16.28
C LEU A 265 54.56 13.19 -15.95
N THR A 266 55.85 12.84 -15.98
CA THR A 266 56.93 13.81 -15.74
C THR A 266 57.28 14.71 -16.92
N ILE A 267 56.83 14.37 -18.13
CA ILE A 267 57.12 15.17 -19.31
C ILE A 267 56.17 16.38 -19.32
N PRO A 268 56.66 17.62 -19.29
CA PRO A 268 55.81 18.81 -19.23
C PRO A 268 55.12 19.07 -20.57
N THR A 269 54.01 18.37 -20.84
CA THR A 269 53.21 18.57 -22.06
C THR A 269 51.80 19.04 -21.73
N LYS A 270 51.25 19.92 -22.58
CA LYS A 270 49.86 20.37 -22.45
C LYS A 270 48.85 19.23 -22.64
N ALA A 271 49.24 18.15 -23.32
CA ALA A 271 48.39 17.00 -23.55
C ALA A 271 48.03 16.27 -22.24
N LEU A 272 48.94 16.21 -21.27
CA LEU A 272 48.69 15.53 -19.99
C LEU A 272 47.60 16.19 -19.15
N LYS A 273 47.34 17.50 -19.34
CA LYS A 273 46.21 18.21 -18.70
C LYS A 273 44.84 17.65 -19.08
N ARG A 274 44.80 16.83 -20.13
CA ARG A 274 43.59 16.23 -20.68
C ARG A 274 43.49 14.72 -20.40
N ILE A 275 44.32 14.22 -19.47
CA ILE A 275 44.18 12.85 -19.00
C ILE A 275 42.83 12.69 -18.31
N LYS A 276 42.09 11.67 -18.72
CA LYS A 276 40.87 11.22 -18.05
C LYS A 276 41.10 9.81 -17.53
N ILE A 277 40.91 9.62 -16.23
CA ILE A 277 40.92 8.27 -15.64
C ILE A 277 39.60 7.60 -16.01
N LEU A 278 39.69 6.42 -16.61
CA LEU A 278 38.56 5.60 -17.04
C LEU A 278 38.25 4.49 -16.04
N ASP A 279 39.27 3.91 -15.42
CA ASP A 279 39.15 2.80 -14.47
C ASP A 279 40.41 2.70 -13.61
N LYS A 280 40.27 2.13 -12.40
CA LYS A 280 41.37 2.00 -11.44
C LYS A 280 41.14 0.83 -10.50
N HIS A 281 42.18 0.02 -10.30
CA HIS A 281 42.27 -0.94 -9.21
C HIS A 281 43.45 -0.65 -8.30
N SER A 282 43.26 -0.87 -7.01
CA SER A 282 44.29 -0.64 -6.00
C SER A 282 44.30 -1.79 -4.99
N LYS A 283 45.49 -2.15 -4.53
CA LYS A 283 45.73 -3.15 -3.48
C LYS A 283 46.75 -2.55 -2.50
N ASN A 284 46.53 -2.73 -1.19
CA ASN A 284 47.42 -2.22 -0.16
C ASN A 284 47.81 -0.75 -0.38
N ASN A 285 46.83 0.11 -0.71
CA ASN A 285 47.07 1.53 -0.91
C ASN A 285 48.00 1.88 -2.09
N GLN A 286 48.18 0.97 -3.06
CA GLN A 286 48.90 1.22 -4.30
C GLN A 286 48.06 0.83 -5.51
N ILE A 287 48.18 1.59 -6.59
CA ILE A 287 47.52 1.34 -7.87
C ILE A 287 48.20 0.16 -8.54
N THR A 288 47.43 -0.90 -8.81
CA THR A 288 47.90 -2.09 -9.53
C THR A 288 47.42 -2.10 -10.97
N THR A 289 46.30 -1.44 -11.26
CA THR A 289 45.79 -1.26 -12.62
C THR A 289 45.21 0.14 -12.77
N LEU A 290 45.53 0.78 -13.88
CA LEU A 290 44.98 2.09 -14.24
C LEU A 290 44.60 2.09 -15.71
N LYS A 291 43.42 2.59 -16.06
CA LYS A 291 43.01 2.83 -17.45
C LYS A 291 42.75 4.32 -17.63
N PHE A 292 43.27 4.91 -18.69
CA PHE A 292 43.11 6.33 -18.96
C PHE A 292 43.01 6.64 -20.46
N SER A 293 42.46 7.81 -20.80
CA SER A 293 42.51 8.40 -22.13
C SER A 293 43.13 9.80 -22.07
N ILE A 294 43.54 10.34 -23.22
CA ILE A 294 43.97 11.74 -23.38
C ILE A 294 43.08 12.37 -24.45
N GLU A 295 42.27 13.36 -24.07
CA GLU A 295 41.24 13.98 -24.94
C GLU A 295 41.40 15.50 -25.09
#